data_AF-A0A4R5DY45-F1
#
_entry.id   AF-A0A4R5DY45-F1
#
_cell.length_a   1.000
_cell.length_b   1.000
_cell.length_c   1.000
_cell.angle_alpha   90.00
_cell.angle_beta   90.00
_cell.angle_gamma   90.00
#
_symmetry.space_group_name_H-M   'P 1'
#
loop_
_entity.id
_entity.type
_entity.pdbx_description
1 polymer ?
#
loop_
_entity_poly.entity_id
_entity_poly.type
_entity_poly.pdbx_seq_one_letter_code
_entity_poly.pdbx_strand_id
1 'polypeptide(L)'
;MPAQEQLAERLADRDVLRRVAAEPLIGLGAGRALLMQLAHPRVALGVAEHSDFADRPLARLFGTLDFLLIVTFGTPDEVARIAAKVRGIHTTVRGDGYTGNDPDLQLWVNATLIDSALHIYEHVIRPRGGEPDLAAEYYRQSRVVAEVLGCPLDAQPPDLAAFRAYMAATLAELEVTDTAREVAGAVLWPRKLRVLTPGLAVFRLLTAALLPEELRERYGLPWNDRRRRAAGMMLRTATRVHHLTPGVLRRPPQPLLVKLASHRVNRTLSARRARRRG
;
A
#
# COMPACT_ATOMS: atom_id res chain seq x y z
N MET A 1 -21.84 17.94 -12.42
CA MET A 1 -20.41 18.34 -12.48
C MET A 1 -19.62 17.33 -13.30
N PRO A 2 -18.69 17.76 -14.17
CA PRO A 2 -17.79 16.87 -14.91
C PRO A 2 -16.95 15.99 -13.97
N ALA A 3 -16.56 14.80 -14.41
CA ALA A 3 -15.80 13.84 -13.59
C ALA A 3 -14.47 14.40 -13.04
N GLN A 4 -13.81 15.29 -13.79
CA GLN A 4 -12.57 15.94 -13.35
C GLN A 4 -12.79 16.92 -12.19
N GLU A 5 -13.93 17.61 -12.16
CA GLU A 5 -14.27 18.57 -11.11
C GLU A 5 -14.58 17.83 -9.80
N GLN A 6 -15.29 16.70 -9.89
CA GLN A 6 -15.56 15.83 -8.73
C GLN A 6 -14.27 15.21 -8.15
N LEU A 7 -13.32 14.79 -9.01
CA LEU A 7 -12.04 14.28 -8.54
C LEU A 7 -11.21 15.39 -7.87
N ALA A 8 -11.24 16.61 -8.38
CA ALA A 8 -10.55 17.74 -7.77
C ALA A 8 -11.11 18.06 -6.37
N GLU A 9 -12.43 18.00 -6.20
CA GLU A 9 -13.10 18.16 -4.90
C GLU A 9 -12.65 17.08 -3.90
N ARG A 10 -12.63 15.81 -4.31
CA ARG A 10 -12.14 14.69 -3.47
C ARG A 10 -10.65 14.82 -3.13
N LEU A 11 -9.84 15.33 -4.05
CA LEU A 11 -8.42 15.63 -3.78
C LEU A 11 -8.23 16.85 -2.87
N ALA A 12 -9.23 17.73 -2.75
CA ALA A 12 -9.22 18.77 -1.72
C ALA A 12 -9.61 18.17 -0.35
N ASP A 13 -10.61 17.28 -0.34
CA ASP A 13 -11.18 16.62 0.83
C ASP A 13 -10.44 15.31 1.22
N ARG A 14 -9.21 15.45 1.72
CA ARG A 14 -8.36 14.30 2.12
C ARG A 14 -7.62 14.48 3.45
N ASP A 15 -8.14 15.27 4.37
CA ASP A 15 -7.46 15.61 5.61
C ASP A 15 -7.31 14.45 6.60
N VAL A 16 -8.30 13.55 6.68
CA VAL A 16 -8.23 12.35 7.50
C VAL A 16 -7.30 11.31 6.87
N LEU A 17 -7.36 11.13 5.54
CA LEU A 17 -6.40 10.34 4.79
C LEU A 17 -4.96 10.83 5.06
N ARG A 18 -4.71 12.14 4.96
CA ARG A 18 -3.40 12.75 5.29
C ARG A 18 -3.00 12.52 6.73
N ARG A 19 -3.92 12.71 7.68
CA ARG A 19 -3.65 12.56 9.12
C ARG A 19 -3.20 11.14 9.44
N VAL A 20 -3.93 10.13 8.95
CA VAL A 20 -3.59 8.72 9.18
C VAL A 20 -2.31 8.35 8.43
N ALA A 21 -2.21 8.66 7.13
CA ALA A 21 -1.04 8.32 6.32
C ALA A 21 0.26 9.00 6.77
N ALA A 22 0.18 10.12 7.51
CA ALA A 22 1.34 10.77 8.11
C ALA A 22 1.93 10.00 9.29
N GLU A 23 1.21 9.02 9.86
CA GLU A 23 1.67 8.26 11.00
C GLU A 23 2.70 7.19 10.59
N PRO A 24 3.93 7.22 11.14
CA PRO A 24 5.00 6.31 10.69
C PRO A 24 4.67 4.83 10.94
N LEU A 25 3.83 4.53 11.94
CA LEU A 25 3.42 3.16 12.22
C LEU A 25 2.56 2.55 11.10
N ILE A 26 1.87 3.36 10.28
CA ILE A 26 1.12 2.86 9.12
C ILE A 26 2.03 2.09 8.17
N GLY A 27 3.30 2.50 8.06
CA GLY A 27 4.30 1.80 7.27
C GLY A 27 4.56 0.35 7.70
N LEU A 28 4.25 -0.03 8.95
CA LEU A 28 4.37 -1.41 9.41
C LEU A 28 3.39 -2.35 8.68
N GLY A 29 2.27 -1.82 8.18
CA GLY A 29 1.29 -2.56 7.40
C GLY A 29 1.72 -2.84 5.95
N ALA A 30 2.84 -2.28 5.47
CA ALA A 30 3.25 -2.43 4.07
C ALA A 30 3.47 -3.88 3.65
N GLY A 31 4.05 -4.71 4.53
CA GLY A 31 4.22 -6.14 4.28
C GLY A 31 2.89 -6.89 4.25
N ARG A 32 1.97 -6.59 5.19
CA ARG A 32 0.61 -7.15 5.22
C ARG A 32 -0.11 -6.87 3.91
N ALA A 33 -0.17 -5.60 3.50
CA ALA A 33 -0.84 -5.19 2.27
C ALA A 33 -0.27 -5.92 1.05
N LEU A 34 1.07 -5.97 0.93
CA LEU A 34 1.72 -6.61 -0.20
C LEU A 34 1.42 -8.11 -0.29
N LEU A 35 1.48 -8.84 0.82
CA LEU A 35 1.16 -10.27 0.79
C LEU A 35 -0.33 -10.50 0.51
N MET A 36 -1.23 -9.66 1.02
CA MET A 36 -2.65 -9.74 0.65
C MET A 36 -2.87 -9.48 -0.84
N GLN A 37 -2.15 -8.52 -1.44
CA GLN A 37 -2.21 -8.26 -2.89
C GLN A 37 -1.80 -9.49 -3.69
N LEU A 38 -0.68 -10.11 -3.31
CA LEU A 38 -0.13 -11.29 -3.99
C LEU A 38 -0.99 -12.54 -3.79
N ALA A 39 -1.89 -12.58 -2.81
CA ALA A 39 -2.78 -13.71 -2.61
C ALA A 39 -3.92 -13.76 -3.64
N HIS A 40 -4.05 -12.73 -4.50
CA HIS A 40 -4.93 -12.76 -5.66
C HIS A 40 -4.16 -13.28 -6.89
N PRO A 41 -4.55 -14.41 -7.51
CA PRO A 41 -3.76 -15.07 -8.56
C PRO A 41 -3.37 -14.15 -9.73
N ARG A 42 -4.33 -13.36 -10.22
CA ARG A 42 -4.11 -12.40 -11.32
C ARG A 42 -3.11 -11.28 -10.97
N VAL A 43 -3.07 -10.85 -9.70
CA VAL A 43 -2.09 -9.85 -9.23
C VAL A 43 -0.71 -10.49 -9.13
N ALA A 44 -0.62 -11.72 -8.60
CA ALA A 44 0.63 -12.46 -8.52
C ALA A 44 1.25 -12.69 -9.92
N LEU A 45 0.44 -13.10 -10.90
CA LEU A 45 0.86 -13.28 -12.29
C LEU A 45 1.35 -11.96 -12.90
N GLY A 46 0.57 -10.89 -12.81
CA GLY A 46 0.98 -9.59 -13.34
C GLY A 46 2.25 -9.03 -12.72
N VAL A 47 2.48 -9.35 -11.45
CA VAL A 47 3.74 -9.05 -10.78
C VAL A 47 4.87 -9.94 -11.31
N ALA A 48 4.70 -11.25 -11.35
CA ALA A 48 5.74 -12.17 -11.77
C ALA A 48 6.21 -11.93 -13.21
N GLU A 49 5.29 -11.64 -14.13
CA GLU A 49 5.60 -11.49 -15.56
C GLU A 49 6.18 -10.11 -15.92
N HIS A 50 5.81 -9.05 -15.18
CA HIS A 50 6.15 -7.67 -15.57
C HIS A 50 6.98 -6.90 -14.56
N SER A 51 7.22 -7.48 -13.38
CA SER A 51 8.01 -6.82 -12.34
C SER A 51 9.31 -7.56 -12.11
N ASP A 52 10.41 -6.84 -12.32
CA ASP A 52 11.75 -7.28 -11.99
C ASP A 52 11.99 -7.17 -10.46
N PHE A 53 11.19 -7.89 -9.65
CA PHE A 53 11.27 -7.85 -8.19
C PHE A 53 12.58 -8.43 -7.67
N ALA A 54 13.12 -9.44 -8.36
CA ALA A 54 14.37 -10.07 -7.97
C ALA A 54 15.57 -9.13 -8.18
N ASP A 55 15.61 -8.39 -9.30
CA ASP A 55 16.76 -7.52 -9.58
C ASP A 55 16.58 -6.08 -9.14
N ARG A 56 15.36 -5.57 -8.98
CA ARG A 56 15.06 -4.18 -8.62
C ARG A 56 13.96 -4.00 -7.55
N PRO A 57 14.03 -4.69 -6.39
CA PRO A 57 12.99 -4.64 -5.36
C PRO A 57 12.76 -3.22 -4.82
N LEU A 58 13.83 -2.44 -4.66
CA LEU A 58 13.75 -1.06 -4.18
C LEU A 58 13.05 -0.13 -5.19
N ALA A 59 13.25 -0.33 -6.50
CA ALA A 59 12.63 0.53 -7.51
C ALA A 59 11.11 0.37 -7.52
N ARG A 60 10.62 -0.86 -7.33
CA ARG A 60 9.19 -1.14 -7.25
C ARG A 60 8.57 -0.62 -5.95
N LEU A 61 9.27 -0.78 -4.83
CA LEU A 61 8.88 -0.23 -3.53
C LEU A 61 8.76 1.31 -3.59
N PHE A 62 9.80 1.99 -4.08
CA PHE A 62 9.76 3.45 -4.25
C PHE A 62 8.68 3.89 -5.24
N GLY A 63 8.38 3.10 -6.28
CA GLY A 63 7.30 3.40 -7.22
C GLY A 63 5.93 3.49 -6.57
N THR A 64 5.56 2.50 -5.73
CA THR A 64 4.29 2.54 -4.99
C THR A 64 4.30 3.64 -3.93
N LEU A 65 5.40 3.79 -3.19
CA LEU A 65 5.51 4.82 -2.16
C LEU A 65 5.41 6.24 -2.73
N ASP A 66 6.08 6.51 -3.86
CA ASP A 66 6.00 7.79 -4.56
C ASP A 66 4.56 8.08 -5.01
N PHE A 67 3.87 7.07 -5.56
CA PHE A 67 2.47 7.18 -5.94
C PHE A 67 1.58 7.52 -4.74
N LEU A 68 1.62 6.72 -3.67
CA LEU A 68 0.79 6.93 -2.48
C LEU A 68 1.07 8.28 -1.83
N LEU A 69 2.34 8.66 -1.72
CA LEU A 69 2.74 9.92 -1.12
C LEU A 69 2.22 11.12 -1.92
N ILE A 70 2.36 11.10 -3.25
CA ILE A 70 1.87 12.19 -4.11
C ILE A 70 0.34 12.23 -4.10
N VAL A 71 -0.35 11.10 -4.18
CA VAL A 71 -1.82 11.04 -4.11
C VAL A 71 -2.36 11.52 -2.77
N THR A 72 -1.64 11.27 -1.67
CA THR A 72 -2.07 11.68 -0.33
C THR A 72 -1.74 13.16 -0.04
N PHE A 73 -0.55 13.63 -0.42
CA PHE A 73 -0.01 14.92 0.03
C PHE A 73 0.33 15.92 -1.09
N GLY A 74 0.43 15.48 -2.34
CA GLY A 74 0.80 16.34 -3.47
C GLY A 74 -0.34 17.16 -4.04
N THR A 75 -0.04 18.15 -4.87
CA THR A 75 -1.05 19.00 -5.53
C THR A 75 -1.84 18.24 -6.60
N PRO A 76 -3.03 18.71 -7.03
CA PRO A 76 -3.77 18.08 -8.13
C PRO A 76 -2.92 17.85 -9.40
N ASP A 77 -2.03 18.77 -9.75
CA ASP A 77 -1.11 18.64 -10.89
C ASP A 77 -0.03 17.57 -10.70
N GLU A 78 0.49 17.41 -9.47
CA GLU A 78 1.42 16.33 -9.15
C GLU A 78 0.69 14.97 -9.22
N VAL A 79 -0.53 14.91 -8.69
CA VAL A 79 -1.40 13.73 -8.76
C VAL A 79 -1.70 13.35 -10.22
N ALA A 80 -2.12 14.29 -11.05
CA ALA A 80 -2.40 14.04 -12.46
C ALA A 80 -1.17 13.46 -13.21
N ARG A 81 0.03 14.01 -12.93
CA ARG A 81 1.29 13.54 -13.54
C ARG A 81 1.67 12.12 -13.11
N ILE A 82 1.62 11.82 -11.81
CA ILE A 82 1.95 10.48 -11.32
C ILE A 82 0.91 9.45 -11.77
N ALA A 83 -0.37 9.84 -11.81
CA ALA A 83 -1.45 9.00 -12.30
C ALA A 83 -1.27 8.64 -13.78
N ALA A 84 -0.98 9.63 -14.64
CA ALA A 84 -0.68 9.39 -16.05
C ALA A 84 0.54 8.47 -16.24
N LYS A 85 1.59 8.65 -15.43
CA LYS A 85 2.77 7.77 -15.43
C LYS A 85 2.40 6.33 -15.07
N VAL A 86 1.65 6.12 -13.99
CA VAL A 86 1.28 4.79 -13.51
C VAL A 86 0.31 4.11 -14.48
N ARG A 87 -0.74 4.79 -14.95
CA ARG A 87 -1.64 4.24 -15.98
C ARG A 87 -0.89 3.83 -17.24
N GLY A 88 0.07 4.63 -17.71
CA GLY A 88 0.92 4.28 -18.85
C GLY A 88 1.91 3.13 -18.59
N ILE A 89 2.20 2.79 -17.33
CA ILE A 89 2.89 1.53 -16.98
C ILE A 89 1.88 0.39 -16.99
N HIS A 90 0.71 0.58 -16.38
CA HIS A 90 -0.33 -0.43 -16.32
C HIS A 90 -0.85 -0.85 -17.72
N THR A 91 -0.78 0.03 -18.74
CA THR A 91 -1.09 -0.36 -20.13
C THR A 91 -0.14 -1.41 -20.70
N THR A 92 1.09 -1.52 -20.18
CA THR A 92 2.06 -2.53 -20.62
C THR A 92 1.98 -3.81 -19.78
N VAL A 93 1.38 -3.74 -18.59
CA VAL A 93 1.18 -4.89 -17.69
C VAL A 93 -0.10 -5.60 -18.10
N ARG A 94 0.03 -6.61 -18.93
CA ARG A 94 -1.10 -7.42 -19.43
C ARG A 94 -0.62 -8.83 -19.71
N GLY A 95 -1.49 -9.80 -19.47
CA GLY A 95 -1.25 -11.21 -19.72
C GLY A 95 -2.57 -11.95 -19.82
N ASP A 96 -2.53 -13.27 -19.76
CA ASP A 96 -3.76 -14.06 -19.83
C ASP A 96 -4.61 -13.84 -18.57
N GLY A 97 -5.87 -13.44 -18.77
CA GLY A 97 -6.82 -13.19 -17.69
C GLY A 97 -6.57 -11.92 -16.85
N TYR A 98 -5.57 -11.09 -17.13
CA TYR A 98 -5.32 -9.87 -16.33
C TYR A 98 -4.78 -8.66 -17.13
N THR A 99 -5.08 -7.46 -16.64
CA THR A 99 -4.51 -6.20 -17.11
C THR A 99 -4.27 -5.27 -15.92
N GLY A 100 -3.20 -4.49 -15.93
CA GLY A 100 -2.89 -3.53 -14.86
C GLY A 100 -3.92 -2.40 -14.73
N ASN A 101 -4.74 -2.21 -15.77
CA ASN A 101 -5.86 -1.26 -15.76
C ASN A 101 -7.21 -1.91 -15.45
N ASP A 102 -7.23 -3.16 -14.96
CA ASP A 102 -8.45 -3.84 -14.50
C ASP A 102 -8.97 -3.13 -13.23
N PRO A 103 -10.18 -2.52 -13.26
CA PRO A 103 -10.73 -1.82 -12.10
C PRO A 103 -10.88 -2.70 -10.86
N ASP A 104 -11.17 -3.99 -11.02
CA ASP A 104 -11.36 -4.91 -9.90
C ASP A 104 -10.02 -5.23 -9.22
N LEU A 105 -8.95 -5.41 -10.02
CA LEU A 105 -7.61 -5.62 -9.49
C LEU A 105 -7.07 -4.33 -8.84
N GLN A 106 -7.39 -3.16 -9.40
CA GLN A 106 -7.05 -1.87 -8.78
C GLN A 106 -7.79 -1.66 -7.46
N LEU A 107 -9.09 -1.99 -7.41
CA LEU A 107 -9.87 -1.99 -6.19
C LEU A 107 -9.24 -2.91 -5.16
N TRP A 108 -8.93 -4.15 -5.50
CA TRP A 108 -8.29 -5.09 -4.58
C TRP A 108 -6.97 -4.56 -4.02
N VAL A 109 -6.09 -4.07 -4.90
CA VAL A 109 -4.81 -3.50 -4.48
C VAL A 109 -5.00 -2.32 -3.52
N ASN A 110 -5.94 -1.41 -3.82
CA ASN A 110 -6.24 -0.30 -2.91
C ASN A 110 -6.88 -0.78 -1.59
N ALA A 111 -7.77 -1.76 -1.66
CA ALA A 111 -8.47 -2.32 -0.52
C ALA A 111 -7.50 -2.91 0.50
N THR A 112 -6.48 -3.65 0.06
CA THR A 112 -5.42 -4.18 0.96
C THR A 112 -4.60 -3.08 1.66
N LEU A 113 -4.41 -1.92 1.00
CA LEU A 113 -3.71 -0.78 1.59
C LEU A 113 -4.59 -0.11 2.66
N ILE A 114 -5.87 0.11 2.36
CA ILE A 114 -6.84 0.68 3.30
C ILE A 114 -7.01 -0.24 4.50
N ASP A 115 -7.25 -1.53 4.27
CA ASP A 115 -7.40 -2.54 5.34
C ASP A 115 -6.16 -2.58 6.23
N SER A 116 -4.96 -2.60 5.64
CA SER A 116 -3.72 -2.62 6.42
C SER A 116 -3.53 -1.35 7.25
N ALA A 117 -3.86 -0.18 6.69
CA ALA A 117 -3.76 1.09 7.41
C ALA A 117 -4.79 1.17 8.55
N LEU A 118 -6.04 0.75 8.31
CA LEU A 118 -7.09 0.65 9.32
C LEU A 118 -6.71 -0.35 10.42
N HIS A 119 -6.17 -1.51 10.05
CA HIS A 119 -5.70 -2.50 11.02
C HIS A 119 -4.64 -1.91 11.95
N ILE A 120 -3.64 -1.20 11.41
CA ILE A 120 -2.64 -0.52 12.22
C ILE A 120 -3.26 0.60 13.06
N TYR A 121 -4.14 1.42 12.48
CA TYR A 121 -4.79 2.52 13.17
C TYR A 121 -5.60 2.02 14.38
N GLU A 122 -6.44 1.02 14.19
CA GLU A 122 -7.36 0.48 15.19
C GLU A 122 -6.66 -0.38 16.26
N HIS A 123 -5.66 -1.19 15.87
CA HIS A 123 -5.10 -2.23 16.74
C HIS A 123 -3.69 -1.94 17.25
N VAL A 124 -2.92 -1.12 16.53
CA VAL A 124 -1.52 -0.82 16.90
C VAL A 124 -1.38 0.60 17.42
N ILE A 125 -1.82 1.60 16.65
CA ILE A 125 -1.82 2.99 17.11
C ILE A 125 -2.83 3.15 18.23
N ARG A 126 -4.06 2.65 18.03
CA ARG A 126 -5.21 2.70 18.95
C ARG A 126 -5.45 4.12 19.47
N PRO A 127 -6.37 4.89 18.85
CA PRO A 127 -6.75 6.22 19.33
C PRO A 127 -7.05 6.19 20.83
N ARG A 128 -6.55 7.19 21.57
CA ARG A 128 -6.80 7.26 23.02
C ARG A 128 -8.25 7.65 23.27
N GLY A 129 -8.76 7.32 24.46
CA GLY A 129 -10.12 7.70 24.86
C GLY A 129 -10.36 9.20 24.68
N GLY A 130 -11.42 9.55 23.95
CA GLY A 130 -11.78 10.92 23.60
C GLY A 130 -11.33 11.39 22.21
N GLU A 131 -10.50 10.64 21.49
CA GLU A 131 -10.25 10.91 20.08
C GLU A 131 -11.42 10.42 19.20
N PRO A 132 -11.84 11.18 18.18
CA PRO A 132 -12.83 10.72 17.22
C PRO A 132 -12.37 9.45 16.50
N ASP A 133 -13.29 8.51 16.28
CA ASP A 133 -13.05 7.39 15.38
C ASP A 133 -12.99 7.90 13.95
N LEU A 134 -11.82 7.79 13.33
CA LEU A 134 -11.57 8.24 11.97
C LEU A 134 -11.74 7.13 10.94
N ALA A 135 -12.10 5.89 11.31
CA ALA A 135 -12.08 4.75 10.39
C ALA A 135 -13.01 4.95 9.18
N ALA A 136 -14.26 5.36 9.42
CA ALA A 136 -15.25 5.55 8.36
C ALA A 136 -14.84 6.67 7.39
N GLU A 137 -14.35 7.77 7.94
CA GLU A 137 -13.92 8.94 7.18
C GLU A 137 -12.60 8.69 6.43
N TYR A 138 -11.66 7.97 7.05
CA TYR A 138 -10.45 7.49 6.41
C TYR A 138 -10.78 6.62 5.20
N TYR A 139 -11.70 5.67 5.36
CA TYR A 139 -12.14 4.83 4.25
C TYR A 139 -12.71 5.68 3.11
N ARG A 140 -13.67 6.56 3.42
CA ARG A 140 -14.33 7.44 2.44
C ARG A 140 -13.30 8.22 1.62
N GLN A 141 -12.35 8.88 2.29
CA GLN A 141 -11.31 9.69 1.63
C GLN A 141 -10.28 8.83 0.87
N SER A 142 -10.00 7.61 1.33
CA SER A 142 -9.02 6.71 0.70
C SER A 142 -9.47 6.11 -0.63
N ARG A 143 -10.78 6.16 -0.94
CA ARG A 143 -11.34 5.73 -2.24
C ARG A 143 -10.76 6.50 -3.42
N VAL A 144 -10.32 7.75 -3.19
CA VAL A 144 -9.69 8.59 -4.23
C VAL A 144 -8.42 7.95 -4.80
N VAL A 145 -7.73 7.09 -4.04
CA VAL A 145 -6.46 6.47 -4.46
C VAL A 145 -6.66 5.54 -5.65
N ALA A 146 -7.69 4.70 -5.63
CA ALA A 146 -8.05 3.83 -6.76
C ALA A 146 -8.68 4.64 -7.91
N GLU A 147 -9.48 5.66 -7.58
CA GLU A 147 -10.12 6.55 -8.56
C GLU A 147 -9.10 7.25 -9.45
N VAL A 148 -8.00 7.73 -8.87
CA VAL A 148 -6.88 8.34 -9.60
C VAL A 148 -6.28 7.39 -10.65
N LEU A 149 -6.33 6.07 -10.45
CA LEU A 149 -5.82 5.08 -11.41
C LEU A 149 -6.86 4.60 -12.43
N GLY A 150 -8.12 5.00 -12.27
CA GLY A 150 -9.21 4.70 -13.21
C GLY A 150 -10.27 3.74 -12.66
N CYS A 151 -10.19 3.32 -11.40
CA CYS A 151 -11.24 2.54 -10.74
C CYS A 151 -12.43 3.46 -10.39
N PRO A 152 -13.59 3.35 -11.05
CA PRO A 152 -14.72 4.23 -10.82
C PRO A 152 -15.19 4.21 -9.37
N LEU A 153 -15.66 5.34 -8.84
CA LEU A 153 -16.04 5.43 -7.43
C LEU A 153 -17.21 4.50 -7.09
N ASP A 154 -18.17 4.36 -8.00
CA ASP A 154 -19.35 3.48 -7.91
C ASP A 154 -19.00 1.98 -7.95
N ALA A 155 -17.84 1.61 -8.52
CA ALA A 155 -17.32 0.24 -8.45
C ALA A 155 -16.66 -0.08 -7.09
N GLN A 156 -16.42 0.92 -6.24
CA GLN A 156 -15.84 0.74 -4.91
C GLN A 156 -16.95 0.66 -3.84
N PRO A 157 -16.75 -0.08 -2.74
CA PRO A 157 -17.75 -0.14 -1.67
C PRO A 157 -18.15 1.28 -1.18
N PRO A 158 -19.46 1.53 -0.96
CA PRO A 158 -19.94 2.89 -0.71
C PRO A 158 -19.50 3.44 0.67
N ASP A 159 -19.31 2.56 1.65
CA ASP A 159 -19.00 2.90 3.03
C ASP A 159 -18.11 1.83 3.70
N LEU A 160 -17.71 2.10 4.95
CA LEU A 160 -16.82 1.22 5.71
C LEU A 160 -17.44 -0.16 6.00
N ALA A 161 -18.76 -0.25 6.18
CA ALA A 161 -19.42 -1.52 6.45
C ALA A 161 -19.40 -2.41 5.21
N ALA A 162 -19.77 -1.85 4.06
CA ALA A 162 -19.67 -2.53 2.76
C ALA A 162 -18.22 -2.90 2.42
N PHE A 163 -17.25 -2.05 2.76
CA PHE A 163 -15.83 -2.35 2.61
C PHE A 163 -15.39 -3.57 3.43
N ARG A 164 -15.79 -3.64 4.72
CA ARG A 164 -15.46 -4.78 5.57
C ARG A 164 -16.11 -6.07 5.05
N ALA A 165 -17.33 -6.00 4.53
CA ALA A 165 -18.00 -7.13 3.89
C ALA A 165 -17.27 -7.59 2.61
N TYR A 166 -16.89 -6.65 1.75
CA TYR A 166 -16.05 -6.91 0.57
C TYR A 166 -14.73 -7.59 0.96
N MET A 167 -14.00 -7.05 1.94
CA MET A 167 -12.74 -7.62 2.39
C MET A 167 -12.90 -9.05 2.91
N ALA A 168 -13.94 -9.33 3.71
CA ALA A 168 -14.21 -10.66 4.23
C ALA A 168 -14.54 -11.67 3.12
N ALA A 169 -15.40 -11.28 2.17
CA ALA A 169 -15.77 -12.13 1.03
C ALA A 169 -14.55 -12.43 0.14
N THR A 170 -13.80 -11.39 -0.26
CA THR A 170 -12.62 -11.59 -1.11
C THR A 170 -11.56 -12.44 -0.42
N LEU A 171 -11.24 -12.20 0.86
CA LEU A 171 -10.28 -12.99 1.64
C LEU A 171 -10.62 -14.49 1.69
N ALA A 172 -11.91 -14.83 1.72
CA ALA A 172 -12.39 -16.21 1.73
C ALA A 172 -12.12 -16.92 0.39
N GLU A 173 -12.10 -16.19 -0.73
CA GLU A 173 -11.91 -16.71 -2.08
C GLU A 173 -10.44 -16.68 -2.55
N LEU A 174 -9.55 -15.97 -1.84
CA LEU A 174 -8.15 -15.87 -2.25
C LEU A 174 -7.46 -17.22 -2.29
N GLU A 175 -6.46 -17.33 -3.16
CA GLU A 175 -5.62 -18.52 -3.28
C GLU A 175 -4.16 -18.11 -3.36
N VAL A 176 -3.36 -18.56 -2.40
CA VAL A 176 -1.91 -18.38 -2.44
C VAL A 176 -1.33 -19.44 -3.38
N THR A 177 -1.15 -19.05 -4.63
CA THR A 177 -0.54 -19.88 -5.68
C THR A 177 0.97 -20.02 -5.48
N ASP A 178 1.61 -20.94 -6.21
CA ASP A 178 3.07 -21.08 -6.17
C ASP A 178 3.78 -19.83 -6.70
N THR A 179 3.23 -19.19 -7.73
CA THR A 179 3.69 -17.88 -8.21
C THR A 179 3.63 -16.84 -7.08
N ALA A 180 2.55 -16.80 -6.31
CA ALA A 180 2.44 -15.89 -5.18
C ALA A 180 3.50 -16.16 -4.10
N ARG A 181 3.79 -17.45 -3.81
CA ARG A 181 4.85 -17.85 -2.86
C ARG A 181 6.24 -17.45 -3.35
N GLU A 182 6.53 -17.63 -4.63
CA GLU A 182 7.82 -17.26 -5.23
C GLU A 182 8.05 -15.75 -5.12
N VAL A 183 7.06 -14.95 -5.53
CA VAL A 183 7.14 -13.48 -5.46
C VAL A 183 7.24 -13.02 -4.00
N ALA A 184 6.42 -13.56 -3.09
CA ALA A 184 6.51 -13.25 -1.67
C ALA A 184 7.89 -13.59 -1.10
N GLY A 185 8.47 -14.72 -1.53
CA GLY A 185 9.83 -15.14 -1.19
C GLY A 185 10.89 -14.12 -1.63
N ALA A 186 10.80 -13.63 -2.87
CA ALA A 186 11.71 -12.62 -3.39
C ALA A 186 11.62 -11.29 -2.61
N VAL A 187 10.42 -10.92 -2.15
CA VAL A 187 10.21 -9.69 -1.36
C VAL A 187 10.70 -9.83 0.08
N LEU A 188 10.38 -10.96 0.72
CA LEU A 188 10.71 -11.18 2.13
C LEU A 188 12.20 -11.55 2.32
N TRP A 189 12.83 -12.16 1.32
CA TRP A 189 14.25 -12.55 1.33
C TRP A 189 15.03 -12.01 0.10
N PRO A 190 15.13 -10.68 -0.06
CA PRO A 190 15.78 -10.07 -1.22
C PRO A 190 17.29 -10.36 -1.21
N ARG A 191 17.77 -11.12 -2.22
CA ARG A 191 19.17 -11.60 -2.31
C ARG A 191 20.19 -10.45 -2.29
N LYS A 192 19.89 -9.32 -2.94
CA LYS A 192 20.79 -8.16 -3.09
C LYS A 192 20.81 -7.24 -1.86
N LEU A 193 19.95 -7.45 -0.86
CA LEU A 193 19.83 -6.59 0.32
C LEU A 193 20.21 -7.30 1.63
N ARG A 194 21.06 -8.33 1.57
CA ARG A 194 21.51 -9.09 2.75
C ARG A 194 22.21 -8.21 3.81
N VAL A 195 22.81 -7.09 3.43
CA VAL A 195 23.38 -6.14 4.42
C VAL A 195 22.30 -5.56 5.35
N LEU A 196 21.04 -5.53 4.92
CA LEU A 196 19.90 -5.05 5.71
C LEU A 196 19.21 -6.16 6.53
N THR A 197 19.82 -7.35 6.69
CA THR A 197 19.20 -8.53 7.32
C THR A 197 18.55 -8.26 8.68
N PRO A 198 19.12 -7.47 9.62
CA PRO A 198 18.44 -7.18 10.89
C PRO A 198 17.09 -6.48 10.67
N GLY A 199 17.05 -5.46 9.80
CA GLY A 199 15.82 -4.77 9.43
C GLY A 199 14.85 -5.68 8.69
N LEU A 200 15.34 -6.53 7.78
CA LEU A 200 14.52 -7.52 7.06
C LEU A 200 13.96 -8.61 7.99
N ALA A 201 14.65 -8.95 9.09
CA ALA A 201 14.14 -9.87 10.09
C ALA A 201 12.96 -9.27 10.87
N VAL A 202 13.06 -7.99 11.25
CA VAL A 202 11.95 -7.25 11.87
C VAL A 202 10.79 -7.11 10.89
N PHE A 203 11.07 -6.73 9.64
CA PHE A 203 10.06 -6.62 8.58
C PHE A 203 9.29 -7.94 8.40
N ARG A 204 9.99 -9.08 8.26
CA ARG A 204 9.35 -10.41 8.12
C ARG A 204 8.53 -10.79 9.35
N LEU A 205 9.05 -10.53 10.56
CA LEU A 205 8.35 -10.84 11.80
C LEU A 205 7.05 -10.05 11.92
N LEU A 206 7.09 -8.73 11.69
CA LEU A 206 5.92 -7.87 11.77
C LEU A 206 4.93 -8.16 10.63
N THR A 207 5.42 -8.45 9.43
CA THR A 207 4.57 -8.89 8.32
C THR A 207 3.80 -10.14 8.70
N ALA A 208 4.48 -11.18 9.21
CA ALA A 208 3.81 -12.41 9.65
C ALA A 208 2.87 -12.16 10.85
N ALA A 209 3.20 -11.24 11.75
CA ALA A 209 2.37 -10.91 12.90
C ALA A 209 1.08 -10.20 12.54
N LEU A 210 1.16 -9.35 11.52
CA LEU A 210 0.08 -8.48 11.07
C LEU A 210 -0.76 -9.11 9.97
N LEU A 211 -0.35 -10.20 9.32
CA LEU A 211 -1.12 -10.85 8.25
C LEU A 211 -2.31 -11.65 8.84
N PRO A 212 -3.45 -11.77 8.13
CA PRO A 212 -4.50 -12.74 8.49
C PRO A 212 -3.92 -14.14 8.65
N GLU A 213 -4.41 -14.90 9.63
CA GLU A 213 -3.85 -16.19 10.03
C GLU A 213 -3.85 -17.19 8.87
N GLU A 214 -4.95 -17.24 8.13
CA GLU A 214 -5.15 -18.14 7.00
C GLU A 214 -4.17 -17.85 5.86
N LEU A 215 -3.86 -16.57 5.60
CA LEU A 215 -2.87 -16.20 4.59
C LEU A 215 -1.46 -16.49 5.09
N ARG A 216 -1.16 -16.23 6.36
CA ARG A 216 0.15 -16.53 6.95
C ARG A 216 0.49 -18.01 6.85
N GLU A 217 -0.49 -18.88 7.10
CA GLU A 217 -0.35 -20.33 6.93
C GLU A 217 -0.20 -20.73 5.47
N ARG A 218 -1.05 -20.21 4.57
CA ARG A 218 -0.97 -20.50 3.14
C ARG A 218 0.34 -20.05 2.47
N TYR A 219 0.95 -18.98 2.97
CA TYR A 219 2.29 -18.52 2.59
C TYR A 219 3.43 -19.32 3.26
N GLY A 220 3.13 -20.20 4.22
CA GLY A 220 4.13 -20.98 4.95
C GLY A 220 5.03 -20.11 5.84
N LEU A 221 4.55 -18.95 6.31
CA LEU A 221 5.36 -18.08 7.15
C LEU A 221 5.54 -18.71 8.54
N PRO A 222 6.79 -18.84 9.03
CA PRO A 222 7.00 -19.54 10.30
C PRO A 222 6.39 -18.75 11.45
N TRP A 223 5.49 -19.39 12.19
CA TRP A 223 4.79 -18.78 13.30
C TRP A 223 4.75 -19.71 14.51
N ASN A 224 5.35 -19.26 15.61
CA ASN A 224 5.39 -19.99 16.87
C ASN A 224 5.27 -19.00 18.04
N ASP A 225 5.12 -19.51 19.26
CA ASP A 225 4.89 -18.66 20.43
C ASP A 225 6.02 -17.68 20.71
N ARG A 226 7.27 -18.04 20.39
CA ARG A 226 8.41 -17.12 20.53
C ARG A 226 8.26 -15.93 19.59
N ARG A 227 7.89 -16.15 18.33
CA ARG A 227 7.63 -15.09 17.35
C ARG A 227 6.41 -14.26 17.73
N ARG A 228 5.31 -14.89 18.18
CA ARG A 228 4.11 -14.21 18.69
C ARG A 228 4.46 -13.26 19.84
N ARG A 229 5.23 -13.72 20.83
CA ARG A 229 5.68 -12.90 21.97
C ARG A 229 6.61 -11.77 21.53
N ALA A 230 7.58 -12.05 20.66
CA ALA A 230 8.52 -11.06 20.16
C ALA A 230 7.81 -9.95 19.36
N ALA A 231 6.95 -10.32 18.42
CA ALA A 231 6.16 -9.35 17.65
C ALA A 231 5.23 -8.54 18.54
N GLY A 232 4.53 -9.18 19.48
CA GLY A 232 3.66 -8.48 20.44
C GLY A 232 4.45 -7.49 21.30
N MET A 233 5.67 -7.84 21.73
CA MET A 233 6.55 -6.92 22.46
C MET A 233 6.97 -5.75 21.58
N MET A 234 7.40 -5.99 20.33
CA MET A 234 7.79 -4.95 19.40
C MET A 234 6.64 -3.97 19.11
N LEU A 235 5.44 -4.49 18.82
CA LEU A 235 4.26 -3.67 18.56
C LEU A 235 3.87 -2.85 19.79
N ARG A 236 3.81 -3.45 20.98
CA ARG A 236 3.53 -2.71 22.23
C ARG A 236 4.57 -1.61 22.50
N THR A 237 5.85 -1.90 22.27
CA THR A 237 6.91 -0.89 22.41
C THR A 237 6.74 0.22 21.39
N ALA A 238 6.47 -0.11 20.12
CA ALA A 238 6.23 0.86 19.07
C ALA A 238 5.01 1.76 19.37
N THR A 239 3.91 1.19 19.85
CA THR A 239 2.72 1.93 20.31
C THR A 239 3.05 2.87 21.46
N ARG A 240 3.78 2.40 22.48
CA ARG A 240 4.20 3.23 23.61
C ARG A 240 5.07 4.40 23.17
N VAL A 241 6.09 4.13 22.35
CA VAL A 241 6.97 5.17 21.80
C VAL A 241 6.15 6.18 20.98
N HIS A 242 5.29 5.70 20.09
CA HIS A 242 4.41 6.53 19.27
C HIS A 242 3.54 7.48 20.10
N HIS A 243 3.00 7.00 21.22
CA HIS A 243 2.16 7.75 22.14
C HIS A 243 2.91 8.73 23.05
N LEU A 244 4.21 8.52 23.26
CA LEU A 244 5.09 9.39 24.04
C LEU A 244 5.77 10.44 23.16
N THR A 245 5.96 10.15 21.86
CA THR A 245 6.57 11.08 20.91
C THR A 245 5.52 12.05 20.34
N PRO A 246 5.66 13.37 20.53
CA PRO A 246 4.78 14.36 19.93
C PRO A 246 4.68 14.23 18.40
N GLY A 247 3.50 14.55 17.85
CA GLY A 247 3.21 14.46 16.42
C GLY A 247 4.22 15.16 15.52
N VAL A 248 4.71 16.34 15.93
CA VAL A 248 5.70 17.13 15.20
C VAL A 248 7.09 16.46 15.10
N LEU A 249 7.44 15.60 16.05
CA LEU A 249 8.73 14.89 16.07
C LEU A 249 8.67 13.54 15.36
N ARG A 250 7.51 12.88 15.37
CA ARG A 250 7.36 11.53 14.78
C ARG A 250 6.98 11.56 13.30
N ARG A 251 6.23 12.57 12.85
CA ARG A 251 5.73 12.63 11.48
C ARG A 251 6.85 13.15 10.56
N PRO A 252 7.17 12.45 9.47
CA PRO A 252 8.20 12.92 8.55
C PRO A 252 7.74 14.20 7.83
N PRO A 253 8.67 15.05 7.35
CA PRO A 253 8.33 16.28 6.63
C PRO A 253 7.68 15.96 5.28
N GLN A 254 6.36 15.88 5.23
CA GLN A 254 5.60 15.43 4.05
C GLN A 254 5.89 16.28 2.81
N PRO A 255 5.99 17.63 2.87
CA PRO A 255 6.32 18.44 1.70
C PRO A 255 7.69 18.10 1.09
N LEU A 256 8.69 17.78 1.94
CA LEU A 256 10.01 17.36 1.47
C LEU A 256 9.94 15.98 0.80
N LEU A 257 9.21 15.04 1.41
CA LEU A 257 9.03 13.71 0.83
C LEU A 257 8.33 13.81 -0.54
N VAL A 258 7.26 14.63 -0.66
CA VAL A 258 6.54 14.85 -1.93
C VAL A 258 7.49 15.44 -2.97
N LYS A 259 8.29 16.45 -2.60
CA LYS A 259 9.29 17.03 -3.50
C LYS A 259 10.29 15.98 -4.02
N LEU A 260 10.76 15.09 -3.15
CA LEU A 260 11.67 14.00 -3.53
C LEU A 260 10.99 12.97 -4.45
N ALA A 261 9.74 12.60 -4.16
CA ALA A 261 8.94 11.72 -5.01
C ALA A 261 8.69 12.36 -6.38
N SER A 262 8.21 13.61 -6.43
CA SER A 262 8.01 14.39 -7.65
C SER A 262 9.29 14.49 -8.48
N HIS A 263 10.45 14.69 -7.84
CA HIS A 263 11.74 14.70 -8.53
C HIS A 263 12.07 13.35 -9.18
N ARG A 264 11.92 12.23 -8.47
CA ARG A 264 12.12 10.88 -9.04
C ARG A 264 11.15 10.59 -10.18
N VAL A 265 9.89 11.00 -10.05
CA VAL A 265 8.86 10.87 -11.07
C VAL A 265 9.25 11.63 -12.34
N ASN A 266 9.62 12.90 -12.20
CA ASN A 266 10.03 13.76 -13.32
C ASN A 266 11.28 13.22 -14.01
N ARG A 267 12.30 12.78 -13.26
CA ARG A 267 13.51 12.17 -13.82
C ARG A 267 13.18 10.94 -14.68
N THR A 268 12.26 10.09 -14.23
CA THR A 268 11.83 8.90 -14.98
C THR A 268 11.11 9.29 -16.28
N LEU A 269 10.22 10.29 -16.23
CA LEU A 269 9.48 10.77 -17.39
C LEU A 269 10.39 11.43 -18.42
N SER A 270 11.34 12.26 -17.99
CA SER A 270 12.33 12.88 -18.87
C SER A 270 13.20 11.85 -19.58
N ALA A 271 13.67 10.82 -18.88
CA ALA A 271 14.44 9.73 -19.47
C ALA A 271 13.66 8.96 -20.55
N ARG A 272 12.35 8.73 -20.33
CA ARG A 272 11.46 8.11 -21.34
C ARG A 272 11.26 9.00 -22.57
N ARG A 273 11.11 10.32 -22.38
CA ARG A 273 10.97 11.28 -23.48
C ARG A 273 12.24 11.35 -24.34
N ALA A 274 13.42 11.35 -23.71
CA ALA A 274 14.69 11.34 -24.42
C ALA A 274 14.84 10.09 -25.32
N ARG A 275 14.48 8.91 -24.80
CA ARG A 275 14.52 7.64 -25.57
C ARG A 275 13.50 7.53 -26.71
N ARG A 276 12.46 8.37 -26.74
CA ARG A 276 11.49 8.41 -27.85
C ARG A 276 11.87 9.40 -28.95
N ARG A 277 12.87 10.25 -28.71
CA ARG A 277 13.31 11.31 -29.63
C ARG A 277 14.64 11.01 -30.31
N GLY A 278 15.37 10.01 -29.84
CA GLY A 278 16.55 9.44 -30.52
C GLY A 278 16.22 8.03 -30.96
#